data_AF-A0A7K3H5L7-F1
#
_entry.id   AF-A0A7K3H5L7-F1
#
_cell.length_a   1.000
_cell.length_b   1.000
_cell.length_c   1.000
_cell.angle_alpha   90.00
_cell.angle_beta   90.00
_cell.angle_gamma   90.00
#
_symmetry.space_group_name_H-M   'P 1'
#
loop_
_entity.id
_entity.type
_entity.pdbx_description
1 polymer ?
#
loop_
_entity_poly.entity_id
_entity_poly.type
_entity_poly.pdbx_seq_one_letter_code
_entity_poly.pdbx_strand_id
1 'polypeptide(L)'
;MDQAVQDIGDAVDSALAKFIRVPYTPDSELSRIGLDSLSIVRIVVEVVPDADQEIDAGELAGLRTVGGFREWLRGLAASGGAR
;
A
#
# COMPACT_ATOMS: atom_id res chain seq x y z
N MET A 1 -20.52 5.58 -6.26
CA MET A 1 -19.44 5.69 -5.25
C MET A 1 -18.16 5.05 -5.78
N ASP A 2 -17.99 5.00 -7.10
CA ASP A 2 -17.06 4.06 -7.74
C ASP A 2 -15.77 4.74 -8.20
N GLN A 3 -15.82 6.04 -8.48
CA GLN A 3 -14.65 6.80 -8.97
C GLN A 3 -13.56 6.94 -7.90
N ALA A 4 -13.90 7.36 -6.68
CA ALA A 4 -12.92 7.54 -5.62
C ALA A 4 -12.21 6.22 -5.23
N VAL A 5 -12.93 5.10 -5.28
CA VAL A 5 -12.36 3.76 -5.01
C VAL A 5 -11.41 3.34 -6.14
N GLN A 6 -11.75 3.68 -7.39
CA GLN A 6 -10.87 3.47 -8.54
C GLN A 6 -9.60 4.33 -8.44
N ASP A 7 -9.74 5.62 -8.14
CA ASP A 7 -8.61 6.55 -7.97
C ASP A 7 -7.63 6.05 -6.88
N ILE A 8 -8.15 5.53 -5.77
CA ILE A 8 -7.33 4.90 -4.71
C ILE A 8 -6.61 3.65 -5.24
N GLY A 9 -7.32 2.81 -6.00
CA GLY A 9 -6.74 1.62 -6.62
C GLY A 9 -5.56 1.96 -7.55
N ASP A 10 -5.74 2.95 -8.42
CA ASP A 10 -4.73 3.42 -9.36
C ASP A 10 -3.54 4.10 -8.66
N ALA A 11 -3.79 4.82 -7.57
CA ALA A 11 -2.73 5.41 -6.75
C ALA A 11 -1.87 4.34 -6.07
N VAL A 12 -2.50 3.30 -5.50
CA VAL A 12 -1.79 2.17 -4.88
C VAL A 12 -0.96 1.42 -5.92
N ASP A 13 -1.53 1.13 -7.09
CA ASP A 13 -0.82 0.40 -8.15
C ASP A 13 0.34 1.23 -8.72
N SER A 14 0.13 2.54 -8.89
CA SER A 14 1.18 3.49 -9.30
C SER A 14 2.32 3.56 -8.29
N ALA A 15 2.00 3.60 -6.99
CA ALA A 15 3.01 3.62 -5.93
C ALA A 15 3.82 2.32 -5.94
N LEU A 16 3.17 1.15 -5.98
CA LEU A 16 3.84 -0.15 -6.03
C LEU A 16 4.79 -0.27 -7.24
N ALA A 17 4.37 0.21 -8.41
CA ALA A 17 5.18 0.18 -9.64
C ALA A 17 6.47 1.02 -9.57
N LYS A 18 6.55 2.04 -8.69
CA LYS A 18 7.76 2.84 -8.49
C LYS A 18 8.86 2.08 -7.74
N PHE A 19 8.46 1.18 -6.84
CA PHE A 19 9.38 0.46 -5.94
C PHE A 19 9.67 -0.96 -6.40
N ILE A 20 8.72 -1.63 -7.06
CA ILE A 20 8.88 -3.01 -7.52
C ILE A 20 9.26 -3.02 -9.01
N ARG A 21 10.47 -3.49 -9.32
CA ARG A 21 11.00 -3.56 -10.70
C ARG A 21 10.93 -4.95 -11.33
N VAL A 22 10.39 -5.93 -10.62
CA VAL A 22 10.29 -7.33 -11.05
C VAL A 22 8.83 -7.74 -11.22
N PRO A 23 8.52 -8.73 -12.06
CA PRO A 23 7.18 -9.31 -12.10
C PRO A 23 6.81 -9.92 -10.75
N TYR A 24 5.56 -9.74 -10.32
CA TYR A 24 5.04 -10.29 -9.07
C TYR A 24 3.57 -10.70 -9.21
N THR A 25 3.13 -11.54 -8.28
CA THR A 25 1.74 -11.95 -8.09
C THR A 25 1.25 -11.46 -6.72
N PRO A 26 -0.06 -11.46 -6.44
CA PRO A 26 -0.59 -11.13 -5.11
C PRO A 26 0.03 -11.98 -3.98
N ASP A 27 0.34 -13.24 -4.24
CA ASP A 27 0.95 -14.16 -3.27
C ASP A 27 2.47 -14.00 -3.13
N SER A 28 3.09 -13.14 -3.94
CA SER A 28 4.54 -12.91 -3.86
C SER A 28 4.91 -12.27 -2.52
N GLU A 29 5.98 -12.77 -1.90
CA GLU A 29 6.50 -12.21 -0.66
C GLU A 29 7.10 -10.82 -0.90
N LEU A 30 6.76 -9.84 -0.05
CA LEU A 30 7.24 -8.46 -0.15
C LEU A 30 8.78 -8.39 -0.18
N SER A 31 9.44 -9.18 0.66
CA SER A 31 10.90 -9.25 0.74
C SER A 31 11.54 -9.82 -0.53
N ARG A 32 10.88 -10.75 -1.24
CA ARG A 32 11.41 -11.38 -2.46
C ARG A 32 11.36 -10.47 -3.68
N ILE A 33 10.46 -9.49 -3.67
CA ILE A 33 10.28 -8.54 -4.77
C ILE A 33 11.00 -7.21 -4.53
N GLY A 34 11.80 -7.13 -3.46
CA GLY A 34 12.63 -5.97 -3.13
C GLY A 34 11.94 -4.90 -2.29
N LEU A 35 10.80 -5.19 -1.67
CA LEU A 35 10.19 -4.28 -0.68
C LEU A 35 10.77 -4.53 0.71
N ASP A 36 11.63 -3.61 1.13
CA ASP A 36 12.13 -3.49 2.50
C ASP A 36 11.28 -2.52 3.33
N SER A 37 11.53 -2.44 4.64
CA SER A 37 10.77 -1.60 5.58
C SER A 37 10.72 -0.12 5.19
N LEU A 38 11.80 0.44 4.62
CA LEU A 38 11.82 1.84 4.20
C LEU A 38 11.02 2.04 2.91
N SER A 39 11.14 1.11 1.96
CA SER A 39 10.31 1.11 0.75
C SER A 39 8.81 1.02 1.10
N ILE A 40 8.45 0.17 2.05
CA ILE A 40 7.09 0.05 2.58
C ILE A 40 6.61 1.40 3.13
N VAL A 41 7.34 2.02 4.05
CA VAL A 41 6.95 3.30 4.65
C VAL A 41 6.80 4.40 3.59
N ARG A 42 7.70 4.46 2.60
CA ARG A 42 7.60 5.42 1.50
C ARG A 42 6.34 5.23 0.66
N ILE A 43 5.94 3.99 0.40
CA ILE A 43 4.70 3.68 -0.31
C ILE A 43 3.50 4.14 0.52
N VAL A 44 3.48 3.87 1.84
CA VAL A 44 2.37 4.31 2.70
C VAL A 44 2.21 5.83 2.66
N VAL A 45 3.28 6.59 2.84
CA VAL A 45 3.26 8.06 2.82
C VAL A 45 2.84 8.62 1.45
N GLU A 46 3.14 7.90 0.36
CA GLU A 46 2.73 8.32 -0.99
C GLU A 46 1.24 8.09 -1.25
N VAL A 47 0.69 6.98 -0.74
CA VAL A 47 -0.71 6.59 -0.92
C VAL A 47 -1.64 7.32 0.05
N VAL A 48 -1.15 7.63 1.25
CA VAL A 48 -1.92 8.23 2.34
C VAL A 48 -1.44 9.66 2.55
N PRO A 49 -2.11 10.67 1.95
CA PRO A 49 -1.70 12.06 2.06
C PRO A 49 -2.02 12.69 3.43
N ASP A 50 -2.89 12.05 4.23
CA ASP A 50 -3.23 12.51 5.57
C ASP A 50 -2.10 12.19 6.55
N ALA A 51 -1.39 13.23 7.01
CA ALA A 51 -0.28 13.10 7.95
C ALA A 51 -0.69 12.75 9.38
N ASP A 52 -1.98 12.84 9.71
CA ASP A 52 -2.58 12.46 10.99
C ASP A 52 -3.11 11.00 10.96
N GLN A 53 -3.06 10.34 9.80
CA GLN A 53 -3.47 8.94 9.69
C GLN A 53 -2.57 8.05 10.55
N GLU A 54 -3.16 7.45 11.58
CA GLU A 54 -2.49 6.45 12.40
C GLU A 54 -2.23 5.18 11.60
N ILE A 55 -1.00 4.67 11.69
CA ILE A 55 -0.56 3.42 11.10
C ILE A 55 -0.37 2.42 12.23
N ASP A 56 -1.13 1.32 12.21
CA ASP A 56 -0.90 0.20 13.10
C ASP A 56 0.35 -0.57 12.66
N ALA A 57 1.44 -0.42 13.43
CA ALA A 57 2.71 -1.07 13.16
C ALA A 57 2.63 -2.60 13.31
N GLY A 58 1.72 -3.12 14.13
CA GLY A 58 1.47 -4.55 14.31
C GLY A 58 0.82 -5.15 13.07
N GLU A 59 -0.18 -4.48 12.50
CA GLU A 59 -0.76 -4.88 11.22
C GLU A 59 0.29 -4.83 10.11
N LEU A 60 1.04 -3.74 10.01
CA LEU A 60 2.09 -3.56 9.00
C LEU A 60 3.16 -4.66 9.08
N ALA A 61 3.59 -5.02 10.29
CA ALA A 61 4.56 -6.09 10.52
C ALA A 61 4.01 -7.50 10.18
N GLY A 62 2.69 -7.67 10.20
CA GLY A 62 2.01 -8.90 9.83
C GLY A 62 1.92 -9.12 8.32
N LEU A 63 2.10 -8.08 7.51
CA LEU A 63 1.99 -8.15 6.05
C LEU A 63 3.19 -8.86 5.44
N ARG A 64 2.93 -9.95 4.71
CA ARG A 64 3.96 -10.75 4.06
C ARG A 64 3.86 -10.77 2.54
N THR A 65 2.67 -10.56 2.00
CA THR A 65 2.37 -10.71 0.58
C THR A 65 1.99 -9.38 -0.06
N VAL A 66 2.17 -9.27 -1.37
CA VAL A 66 1.77 -8.08 -2.13
C VAL A 66 0.26 -7.85 -2.07
N GLY A 67 -0.53 -8.91 -2.17
CA GLY A 67 -1.98 -8.85 -2.10
C GLY A 67 -2.45 -8.26 -0.78
N GLY A 68 -1.93 -8.79 0.33
CA GLY A 68 -2.26 -8.28 1.66
C GLY A 68 -1.83 -6.82 1.84
N PHE A 69 -0.65 -6.44 1.34
CA PHE A 69 -0.20 -5.06 1.41
C PHE A 69 -1.05 -4.10 0.57
N ARG A 70 -1.44 -4.51 -0.64
CA ARG A 70 -2.30 -3.72 -1.53
C ARG A 70 -3.68 -3.50 -0.93
N GLU A 71 -4.29 -4.54 -0.35
CA GLU A 71 -5.60 -4.44 0.30
C GLU A 71 -5.54 -3.54 1.53
N TRP A 72 -4.48 -3.69 2.34
CA TRP A 72 -4.26 -2.85 3.50
C TRP A 72 -4.11 -1.37 3.12
N LEU A 73 -3.30 -1.04 2.10
CA LEU A 73 -3.15 0.33 1.60
C LEU A 73 -4.48 0.93 1.10
N ARG A 74 -5.32 0.12 0.44
CA ARG A 74 -6.65 0.57 0.00
C ARG A 74 -7.57 0.88 1.17
N GLY A 75 -7.57 0.02 2.19
CA GLY A 75 -8.35 0.25 3.41
C GLY A 75 -7.90 1.50 4.15
N LEU A 76 -6.58 1.73 4.21
CA LEU A 76 -5.98 2.90 4.84
C LEU A 76 -6.33 4.19 4.08
N ALA A 77 -6.17 4.21 2.75
CA ALA A 77 -6.51 5.35 1.91
C ALA A 77 -8.02 5.66 1.89
N ALA A 78 -8.87 4.64 1.93
CA ALA A 78 -10.32 4.82 2.03
C ALA A 78 -10.74 5.41 3.39
N SER A 79 -10.00 5.10 4.47
CA SER A 79 -10.25 5.65 5.81
C SER A 79 -9.77 7.10 5.95
N GLY A 80 -8.64 7.44 5.33
CA GLY A 80 -8.11 8.82 5.31
C GLY A 80 -8.80 9.75 4.31
N GLY A 81 -9.38 9.22 3.23
CA GLY A 81 -10.11 10.00 2.22
C GLY A 81 -11.57 10.34 2.57
N ALA A 82 -12.07 9.92 3.74
CA ALA A 82 -13.47 10.08 4.15
C ALA A 82 -13.76 11.40 4.89
N ARG A 83 -12.91 12.42 4.78
CA ARG A 83 -13.08 13.73 5.43
C ARG A 83 -13.35 14.85 4.44
#